data_AF-A0A0K0G617-F1
#
_entry.id   AF-A0A0K0G617-F1
#
_cell.length_a   1.000
_cell.length_b   1.000
_cell.length_c   1.000
_cell.angle_alpha   90.00
_cell.angle_beta   90.00
_cell.angle_gamma   90.00
#
_symmetry.space_group_name_H-M   'P 1'
#
loop_
_entity.id
_entity.type
_entity.pdbx_description
1 polymer ?
#
loop_
_entity_poly.entity_id
_entity_poly.type
_entity_poly.pdbx_seq_one_letter_code
_entity_poly.pdbx_strand_id
1 'polypeptide(L)'
;MFLITLLISINRFIGVQYPTKYQLYFSKLNRIKIIIFFLILSTLIGLGTIAFKPTYRMFEFADAFVPYFTNKNVVYYQIFYTLFLFGTISIATCIFNLKAILELKKHKKNVTNYKKETIYIIYSIFVFIALLIIETFFVFRFIAAQYEINSFKYMIYFCIAIGFDLTSVGDYYFLIFTSNELKNEMKNIFRCCKKRTSKVSVKIVHRRQFIPKTKNIG
;
A
#
# COMPACT_ATOMS: atom_id res chain seq x y z
N MET A 1 -2.04 -0.50 5.99
CA MET A 1 -0.61 -0.60 5.68
C MET A 1 0.19 -1.22 6.83
N PHE A 2 0.45 -0.50 7.94
CA PHE A 2 1.27 -0.96 9.08
C PHE A 2 1.08 -2.43 9.49
N LEU A 3 -0.17 -2.83 9.72
CA LEU A 3 -0.54 -4.20 10.09
C LEU A 3 -0.14 -5.26 9.04
N ILE A 4 -0.36 -4.98 7.76
CA ILE A 4 0.02 -5.88 6.66
C ILE A 4 1.55 -5.95 6.54
N THR A 5 2.22 -4.81 6.63
CA THR A 5 3.68 -4.72 6.57
C THR A 5 4.33 -5.48 7.74
N LEU A 6 3.76 -5.41 8.94
CA LEU A 6 4.16 -6.22 10.09
C LEU A 6 4.00 -7.71 9.79
N LEU A 7 2.84 -8.13 9.30
CA LEU A 7 2.59 -9.53 8.95
C LEU A 7 3.59 -10.05 7.92
N ILE A 8 3.90 -9.26 6.89
CA ILE A 8 4.90 -9.61 5.87
C ILE A 8 6.29 -9.74 6.51
N SER A 9 6.67 -8.82 7.40
CA SER A 9 7.97 -8.86 8.08
C SER A 9 8.12 -10.09 8.98
N ILE A 10 7.08 -10.46 9.74
CA ILE A 10 7.03 -11.67 10.58
C ILE A 10 7.13 -12.92 9.69
N ASN A 11 6.33 -12.96 8.63
CA ASN A 11 6.32 -14.08 7.69
C ASN A 11 7.71 -14.33 7.09
N ARG A 12 8.36 -13.25 6.63
CA ARG A 12 9.73 -13.34 6.09
C ARG A 12 10.73 -13.78 7.15
N PHE A 13 10.67 -13.19 8.33
CA PHE A 13 11.57 -13.54 9.43
C PHE A 13 11.48 -15.02 9.80
N ILE A 14 10.26 -15.56 9.97
CA ILE A 14 10.05 -16.98 10.27
C ILE A 14 10.52 -17.85 9.10
N GLY A 15 10.24 -17.45 7.86
CA GLY A 15 10.67 -18.19 6.67
C GLY A 15 12.19 -18.30 6.54
N VAL A 16 12.93 -17.26 6.95
CA VAL A 16 14.40 -17.26 6.92
C VAL A 16 14.99 -17.97 8.14
N GLN A 17 14.55 -17.63 9.35
CA GLN A 17 15.18 -18.14 10.57
C GLN A 17 14.74 -19.55 10.95
N TYR A 18 13.48 -19.91 10.68
CA TYR A 18 12.89 -21.18 11.08
C TYR A 18 12.20 -21.90 9.90
N PRO A 19 12.92 -22.19 8.80
CA PRO A 19 12.32 -22.75 7.59
C PRO A 19 11.60 -24.08 7.84
N THR A 20 12.14 -24.94 8.72
CA THR A 20 11.52 -26.23 9.08
C THR A 20 10.23 -26.07 9.89
N LYS A 21 10.11 -25.01 10.69
CA LYS A 21 8.92 -24.72 11.48
C LYS A 21 7.92 -23.82 10.75
N TYR A 22 8.27 -23.30 9.58
CA TYR A 22 7.42 -22.39 8.81
C TYR A 22 6.04 -22.97 8.53
N GLN A 23 5.96 -24.26 8.16
CA GLN A 23 4.69 -24.94 7.90
C GLN A 23 3.82 -25.08 9.16
N LEU A 24 4.42 -25.14 10.35
CA LEU A 24 3.70 -25.19 11.62
C LEU A 24 3.10 -23.81 11.94
N TYR A 25 3.88 -22.74 11.81
CA TYR A 25 3.39 -21.38 12.04
C TYR A 25 2.37 -20.93 10.98
N PHE A 26 2.62 -21.22 9.71
CA PHE A 26 1.79 -20.81 8.57
C PHE A 26 1.06 -21.98 7.91
N SER A 27 0.51 -22.89 8.73
CA SER A 27 -0.42 -23.93 8.26
C SER A 27 -1.68 -23.30 7.66
N LYS A 28 -2.46 -24.05 6.86
CA LYS A 28 -3.67 -23.51 6.19
C LYS A 28 -4.63 -22.88 7.20
N LEU A 29 -4.88 -23.54 8.32
CA LEU A 29 -5.76 -23.03 9.39
C LEU A 29 -5.15 -21.83 10.12
N ASN A 30 -3.85 -21.87 10.43
CA ASN A 30 -3.19 -20.76 11.13
C ASN A 30 -3.14 -19.51 10.27
N ARG A 31 -2.89 -19.63 8.96
CA ARG A 31 -2.97 -18.49 8.02
C ARG A 31 -4.33 -17.80 8.04
N ILE A 32 -5.42 -18.59 8.02
CA ILE A 32 -6.78 -18.05 8.07
C ILE A 32 -7.00 -17.33 9.40
N LYS A 33 -6.62 -17.94 10.53
CA LYS A 33 -6.74 -17.32 11.87
C LYS A 33 -5.97 -16.00 11.95
N ILE A 34 -4.74 -15.96 11.45
CA ILE A 34 -3.92 -14.75 11.43
C ILE A 34 -4.59 -13.66 10.58
N ILE A 35 -5.03 -13.97 9.36
CA ILE A 35 -5.69 -12.98 8.49
C ILE A 35 -6.96 -12.42 9.15
N ILE A 36 -7.80 -13.29 9.73
CA ILE A 36 -9.02 -12.88 10.44
C ILE A 36 -8.67 -11.98 11.63
N PHE A 37 -7.65 -12.33 12.43
CA PHE A 37 -7.20 -11.51 13.55
C PHE A 37 -6.78 -10.11 13.09
N PHE A 38 -5.97 -10.01 12.04
CA PHE A 38 -5.52 -8.73 11.49
C PHE A 38 -6.68 -7.90 10.90
N LEU A 39 -7.68 -8.55 10.29
CA LEU A 39 -8.89 -7.88 9.79
C LEU A 39 -9.75 -7.34 10.94
N ILE A 40 -9.98 -8.14 11.98
CA ILE A 40 -10.74 -7.73 13.17
C ILE A 40 -10.03 -6.55 13.84
N LEU A 41 -8.72 -6.65 14.06
CA LEU A 41 -7.93 -5.57 14.67
C LEU A 41 -7.99 -4.28 13.85
N SER A 42 -7.84 -4.37 12.53
CA SER A 42 -7.97 -3.21 11.63
C SER A 42 -9.37 -2.59 11.69
N THR A 43 -10.41 -3.43 11.75
CA THR A 43 -11.80 -2.97 11.84
C THR A 43 -12.09 -2.29 13.17
N LEU A 44 -11.57 -2.82 14.28
CA LEU A 44 -11.74 -2.23 15.62
C LEU A 44 -11.12 -0.83 15.70
N ILE A 45 -9.93 -0.65 15.12
CA ILE A 45 -9.28 0.68 15.04
C ILE A 45 -10.16 1.64 14.22
N GLY A 46 -10.72 1.18 13.09
CA GLY A 46 -11.63 1.98 12.28
C GLY A 46 -12.92 2.35 13.03
N LEU A 47 -13.58 1.38 13.66
CA LEU A 47 -14.82 1.57 14.41
C LEU A 47 -14.67 2.55 15.57
N GLY A 48 -13.50 2.57 16.24
CA GLY A 48 -13.21 3.54 17.29
C GLY A 48 -13.33 4.99 16.84
N THR A 49 -13.10 5.29 15.55
CA THR A 49 -13.22 6.64 15.01
C THR A 49 -14.68 7.14 14.90
N ILE A 50 -15.65 6.24 14.80
CA ILE A 50 -17.08 6.58 14.62
C ILE A 50 -17.62 7.34 15.84
N ALA A 51 -17.14 7.00 17.03
CA ALA A 51 -17.54 7.64 18.29
C ALA A 51 -17.23 9.15 18.33
N PHE A 52 -16.34 9.65 17.46
CA PHE A 52 -15.93 11.06 17.41
C PHE A 52 -16.73 11.91 16.41
N LYS A 53 -17.86 11.39 15.90
CA LYS A 53 -18.78 12.11 14.99
C LYS A 53 -18.04 12.71 13.78
N PRO A 54 -17.52 11.86 12.87
CA PRO A 54 -16.90 12.31 11.64
C PRO A 54 -17.90 13.08 10.77
N THR A 55 -17.48 14.21 10.21
CA THR A 55 -18.22 15.02 9.25
C THR A 55 -17.31 15.43 8.10
N TYR A 56 -17.88 15.93 7.01
CA TYR A 56 -17.10 16.54 5.93
C TYR A 56 -17.19 18.06 6.05
N ARG A 57 -16.06 18.74 5.82
CA ARG A 57 -16.01 20.21 5.73
C ARG A 57 -15.33 20.61 4.42
N MET A 58 -15.89 21.63 3.77
CA MET A 58 -15.22 22.30 2.66
C MET A 58 -13.97 23.02 3.19
N PHE A 59 -12.82 22.71 2.63
CA PHE A 59 -11.57 23.39 2.97
C PHE A 59 -11.28 24.44 1.89
N GLU A 60 -11.58 25.70 2.21
CA GLU A 60 -11.59 26.84 1.26
C GLU A 60 -10.26 27.04 0.52
N PHE A 61 -9.13 26.63 1.10
CA PHE A 61 -7.81 26.79 0.47
C PHE A 61 -7.60 25.87 -0.75
N ALA A 62 -8.29 24.73 -0.83
CA ALA A 62 -8.04 23.71 -1.85
C ALA A 62 -9.31 23.27 -2.60
N ASP A 63 -10.44 23.95 -2.37
CA ASP A 63 -11.77 23.55 -2.86
C ASP A 63 -12.06 22.05 -2.71
N ALA A 64 -11.60 21.49 -1.58
CA ALA A 64 -11.64 20.05 -1.33
C ALA A 64 -12.52 19.73 -0.12
N PHE A 65 -13.31 18.67 -0.24
CA PHE A 65 -14.02 18.08 0.89
C PHE A 65 -13.06 17.23 1.71
N VAL A 66 -12.77 17.66 2.93
CA VAL A 66 -11.86 16.95 3.82
C VAL A 66 -12.65 16.36 4.99
N PRO A 67 -12.43 15.08 5.35
CA PRO A 67 -13.02 14.51 6.54
C PRO A 67 -12.46 15.21 7.79
N TYR A 68 -13.35 15.58 8.70
CA TYR A 68 -13.04 16.26 9.95
C TYR A 68 -13.84 15.64 11.09
N PHE A 69 -13.32 15.74 12.32
CA PHE A 69 -14.02 15.23 13.51
C PHE A 69 -14.50 16.41 14.35
N THR A 70 -15.79 16.42 14.66
CA THR A 70 -16.40 17.51 15.44
C THR A 70 -15.96 17.48 16.91
N ASN A 71 -15.69 16.30 17.45
CA ASN A 71 -15.28 16.14 18.85
C ASN A 71 -13.77 16.38 19.04
N LYS A 72 -13.39 17.34 19.89
CA LYS A 72 -11.99 17.65 20.22
C LYS A 72 -11.24 16.48 20.88
N ASN A 73 -11.94 15.57 21.56
CA ASN A 73 -11.33 14.40 22.20
C ASN A 73 -10.72 13.41 21.20
N VAL A 74 -11.03 13.55 19.91
CA VAL A 74 -10.41 12.77 18.85
C VAL A 74 -8.88 12.91 18.82
N VAL A 75 -8.34 14.04 19.28
CA VAL A 75 -6.90 14.29 19.30
C VAL A 75 -6.20 13.27 20.20
N TYR A 76 -6.75 12.99 21.39
CA TYR A 76 -6.19 11.97 22.29
C TYR A 76 -6.26 10.57 21.70
N TYR A 77 -7.37 10.24 21.03
CA TYR A 77 -7.51 8.98 20.32
C TYR A 77 -6.47 8.86 19.20
N GLN A 78 -6.29 9.91 18.41
CA GLN A 78 -5.30 9.98 17.33
C GLN A 78 -3.86 9.84 17.84
N ILE A 79 -3.50 10.51 18.93
CA ILE A 79 -2.21 10.34 19.60
C ILE A 79 -2.03 8.87 19.99
N PHE A 80 -3.02 8.28 20.66
CA PHE A 80 -2.94 6.91 21.14
C PHE A 80 -2.71 5.92 19.99
N TYR A 81 -3.58 5.88 18.99
CA TYR A 81 -3.43 4.87 17.93
C TYR A 81 -2.28 5.19 16.96
N THR A 82 -1.94 6.46 16.73
CA THR A 82 -0.91 6.81 15.75
C THR A 82 0.49 6.69 16.34
N LEU A 83 0.75 7.28 17.50
CA LEU A 83 2.08 7.26 18.11
C LEU A 83 2.35 5.95 18.84
N PHE A 84 1.42 5.48 19.66
CA PHE A 84 1.66 4.27 20.44
C PHE A 84 1.40 3.01 19.62
N LEU A 85 0.20 2.85 19.05
CA LEU A 85 -0.11 1.61 18.34
C LEU A 85 0.67 1.48 17.02
N PHE A 86 0.61 2.47 16.12
CA PHE A 86 1.38 2.37 14.87
C PHE A 86 2.88 2.51 15.08
N GLY A 87 3.34 3.37 15.99
CA GLY A 87 4.76 3.45 16.34
C GLY A 87 5.34 2.13 16.84
N THR A 88 4.64 1.45 17.76
CA THR A 88 5.07 0.11 18.23
C THR A 88 5.07 -0.93 17.11
N ILE A 89 4.06 -0.91 16.23
CA ILE A 89 3.99 -1.79 15.06
C ILE A 89 5.16 -1.52 14.10
N SER A 90 5.51 -0.27 13.83
CA SER A 90 6.65 0.07 12.99
C SER A 90 7.96 -0.40 13.60
N ILE A 91 8.20 -0.14 14.89
CA ILE A 91 9.40 -0.61 15.58
C ILE A 91 9.50 -2.14 15.49
N ALA A 92 8.40 -2.85 15.76
CA ALA A 92 8.37 -4.31 15.63
C ALA A 92 8.68 -4.77 14.20
N THR A 93 8.10 -4.10 13.20
CA THR A 93 8.34 -4.36 11.77
C THR A 93 9.82 -4.17 11.42
N CYS A 94 10.45 -3.10 11.90
CA CYS A 94 11.87 -2.81 11.71
C CYS A 94 12.74 -3.90 12.35
N ILE A 95 12.42 -4.34 13.58
CA ILE A 95 13.14 -5.42 14.27
C ILE A 95 13.06 -6.72 13.47
N PHE A 96 11.87 -7.14 13.01
CA PHE A 96 11.71 -8.37 12.24
C PHE A 96 12.45 -8.30 10.91
N ASN A 97 12.38 -7.18 10.19
CA ASN A 97 13.12 -6.96 8.96
C ASN A 97 14.64 -7.02 9.19
N LEU A 98 15.16 -6.37 10.23
CA LEU A 98 16.59 -6.41 10.57
C LEU A 98 17.04 -7.83 10.92
N LYS A 99 16.27 -8.57 11.74
CA LYS A 99 16.59 -9.96 12.06
C LYS A 99 16.60 -10.86 10.81
N ALA A 100 15.64 -10.67 9.90
CA ALA A 100 15.62 -11.41 8.64
C ALA A 100 16.86 -11.12 7.78
N ILE A 101 17.29 -9.86 7.68
CA ILE A 101 18.51 -9.48 6.95
C ILE A 101 19.76 -10.10 7.59
N LEU A 102 19.87 -10.02 8.92
CA LEU A 102 21.02 -10.57 9.65
C LEU A 102 21.13 -12.08 9.43
N GLU A 103 20.01 -12.79 9.45
CA GLU A 103 19.98 -14.23 9.22
C GLU A 103 20.31 -14.59 7.76
N LEU A 104 19.76 -13.86 6.78
CA LEU A 104 20.14 -14.01 5.37
C LEU A 104 21.65 -13.81 5.16
N LYS A 105 22.26 -12.81 5.82
CA LYS A 105 23.70 -12.56 5.73
C LYS A 105 24.54 -13.73 6.27
N LYS A 106 24.06 -14.49 7.26
CA LYS A 106 24.76 -15.70 7.75
C LYS A 106 24.76 -16.80 6.70
N HIS A 107 23.62 -17.01 6.03
CA HIS A 107 23.47 -18.04 4.99
C HIS A 107 24.23 -17.73 3.70
N LYS A 108 24.51 -16.45 3.41
CA LYS A 108 25.25 -15.97 2.24
C LYS A 108 26.65 -16.60 2.06
N LYS A 109 27.23 -17.22 3.10
CA LYS A 109 28.51 -17.93 2.99
C LYS A 109 28.46 -19.19 2.12
N ASN A 110 27.28 -19.75 1.80
CA ASN A 110 27.19 -21.12 1.24
C ASN A 110 26.47 -21.34 -0.11
N VAL A 111 25.76 -20.40 -0.76
CA VAL A 111 24.97 -20.74 -2.00
C VAL A 111 24.78 -19.59 -3.03
N THR A 112 24.58 -20.00 -4.29
CA THR A 112 24.36 -19.30 -5.59
C THR A 112 23.10 -18.41 -5.76
N ASN A 113 22.28 -18.17 -4.73
CA ASN A 113 20.97 -17.49 -4.86
C ASN A 113 20.96 -15.97 -4.56
N TYR A 114 22.08 -15.30 -4.80
CA TYR A 114 22.34 -13.89 -4.43
C TYR A 114 21.28 -12.86 -4.89
N LYS A 115 20.67 -13.06 -6.06
CA LYS A 115 19.73 -12.09 -6.64
C LYS A 115 18.45 -11.92 -5.84
N LYS A 116 17.86 -13.01 -5.32
CA LYS A 116 16.59 -12.95 -4.55
C LYS A 116 16.80 -12.33 -3.17
N GLU A 117 17.90 -12.68 -2.51
CA GLU A 117 18.27 -12.11 -1.20
C GLU A 117 18.47 -10.60 -1.28
N THR A 118 19.13 -10.12 -2.33
CA THR A 118 19.34 -8.69 -2.57
C THR A 118 18.01 -7.94 -2.70
N ILE A 119 17.03 -8.50 -3.44
CA ILE A 119 15.70 -7.90 -3.57
C ILE A 119 15.00 -7.82 -2.20
N TYR A 120 15.14 -8.83 -1.34
CA TYR A 120 14.55 -8.78 -0.01
C TYR A 120 15.18 -7.72 0.89
N ILE A 121 16.51 -7.56 0.83
CA ILE A 121 17.20 -6.48 1.56
C ILE A 121 16.72 -5.11 1.07
N ILE A 122 16.65 -4.91 -0.26
CA ILE A 122 16.14 -3.66 -0.85
C ILE A 122 14.70 -3.39 -0.38
N TYR A 123 13.83 -4.40 -0.38
CA TYR A 123 12.47 -4.26 0.13
C TYR A 123 12.44 -3.85 1.60
N SER A 124 13.25 -4.47 2.46
CA SER A 124 13.28 -4.15 3.88
C SER A 124 13.77 -2.72 4.13
N ILE A 125 14.72 -2.22 3.33
CA ILE A 125 15.14 -0.81 3.35
C ILE A 125 14.00 0.11 2.87
N PHE A 126 13.32 -0.25 1.78
CA PHE A 126 12.18 0.50 1.27
C PHE A 126 11.08 0.64 2.33
N VAL A 127 10.69 -0.47 2.97
CA VAL A 127 9.71 -0.49 4.05
C VAL A 127 10.15 0.38 5.22
N PHE A 128 11.42 0.30 5.62
CA PHE A 128 11.96 1.13 6.70
C PHE A 128 11.84 2.63 6.39
N ILE A 129 12.26 3.06 5.20
CA ILE A 129 12.19 4.45 4.76
C ILE A 129 10.72 4.91 4.68
N ALA A 130 9.85 4.10 4.11
CA ALA A 130 8.44 4.42 3.98
C ALA A 130 7.74 4.61 5.34
N LEU A 131 8.00 3.70 6.29
CA LEU A 131 7.48 3.81 7.66
C LEU A 131 8.00 5.07 8.35
N LEU A 132 9.30 5.37 8.23
CA LEU A 132 9.92 6.55 8.83
C LEU A 132 9.32 7.85 8.27
N ILE A 133 9.10 7.93 6.96
CA ILE A 133 8.48 9.08 6.31
C ILE A 133 7.05 9.29 6.84
N ILE A 134 6.23 8.23 6.86
CA ILE A 134 4.83 8.32 7.30
C ILE A 134 4.74 8.71 8.78
N GLU A 135 5.58 8.14 9.65
CA GLU A 135 5.64 8.50 11.07
C GLU A 135 6.07 9.95 11.29
N THR A 136 7.07 10.41 10.54
CA THR A 136 7.52 11.81 10.59
C THR A 136 6.36 12.75 10.23
N PHE A 137 5.58 12.45 9.19
CA PHE A 137 4.42 13.25 8.84
C PHE A 137 3.29 13.16 9.88
N PHE A 138 3.14 12.04 10.59
CA PHE A 138 2.22 11.97 11.73
C PHE A 138 2.65 12.86 12.89
N VAL A 139 3.94 12.92 13.20
CA VAL A 139 4.48 13.85 14.21
C VAL A 139 4.25 15.30 13.78
N PHE A 140 4.54 15.64 12.52
CA PHE A 140 4.24 16.97 12.00
C PHE A 140 2.75 17.31 12.02
N ARG A 141 1.87 16.35 11.72
CA ARG A 141 0.42 16.53 11.84
C ARG A 141 0.03 16.94 13.25
N PHE A 142 0.61 16.29 14.25
CA PHE A 142 0.36 16.59 15.64
C PHE A 142 0.86 17.99 16.03
N ILE A 143 2.10 18.33 15.65
CA ILE A 143 2.67 19.67 15.88
C ILE A 143 1.80 20.74 15.21
N ALA A 144 1.43 20.57 13.95
CA ALA A 144 0.59 21.53 13.22
C ALA A 144 -0.83 21.65 13.83
N ALA A 145 -1.36 20.58 14.42
CA ALA A 145 -2.62 20.62 15.16
C ALA A 145 -2.48 21.39 16.47
N GLN A 146 -1.40 21.18 17.22
CA GLN A 146 -1.14 21.84 18.51
C GLN A 146 -0.89 23.35 18.38
N TYR A 147 -0.16 23.78 17.33
CA TYR A 147 0.17 25.19 17.08
C TYR A 147 -0.81 25.87 16.10
N GLU A 148 -1.91 25.21 15.74
CA GLU A 148 -2.95 25.72 14.84
C GLU A 148 -2.45 26.25 13.47
N ILE A 149 -1.33 25.70 12.96
CA ILE A 149 -0.70 26.14 11.71
C ILE A 149 -1.49 25.61 10.52
N ASN A 150 -2.49 26.37 10.06
CA ASN A 150 -3.44 25.93 9.04
C ASN A 150 -2.82 25.64 7.67
N SER A 151 -1.78 26.39 7.26
CA SER A 151 -1.09 26.19 5.97
C SER A 151 -0.38 24.85 5.88
N PHE A 152 0.13 24.32 6.99
CA PHE A 152 0.85 23.05 7.03
C PHE A 152 -0.07 21.83 7.00
N LYS A 153 -1.31 21.95 7.46
CA LYS A 153 -2.25 20.81 7.57
C LYS A 153 -2.49 20.14 6.22
N TYR A 154 -2.70 20.91 5.15
CA TYR A 154 -2.95 20.37 3.82
C TYR A 154 -1.74 19.62 3.26
N MET A 155 -0.56 20.25 3.28
CA MET A 155 0.70 19.63 2.84
C MET A 155 0.92 18.29 3.56
N ILE A 156 0.70 18.26 4.87
CA ILE A 156 0.84 17.04 5.68
C ILE A 156 -0.16 15.96 5.25
N TYR A 157 -1.44 16.29 5.08
CA TYR A 157 -2.44 15.31 4.62
C TYR A 157 -2.08 14.73 3.26
N PHE A 158 -1.66 15.58 2.32
CA PHE A 158 -1.23 15.17 0.99
C PHE A 158 -0.01 14.25 1.05
N CYS A 159 1.01 14.61 1.83
CA CYS A 159 2.21 13.78 2.00
C CYS A 159 1.91 12.43 2.66
N ILE A 160 1.01 12.39 3.64
CA ILE A 160 0.56 11.14 4.27
C ILE A 160 -0.14 10.25 3.23
N ALA A 161 -1.05 10.81 2.44
CA ALA A 161 -1.77 10.07 1.40
C ALA A 161 -0.80 9.47 0.37
N ILE A 162 0.12 10.29 -0.16
CA ILE A 162 1.16 9.83 -1.09
C ILE A 162 2.04 8.75 -0.45
N GLY A 163 2.41 8.91 0.83
CA GLY A 163 3.22 7.92 1.54
C GLY A 163 2.53 6.55 1.59
N PHE A 164 1.24 6.53 1.93
CA PHE A 164 0.45 5.29 1.96
C PHE A 164 0.30 4.65 0.57
N ASP A 165 0.02 5.44 -0.45
CA ASP A 165 -0.14 4.96 -1.82
C ASP A 165 1.19 4.43 -2.37
N LEU A 166 2.29 5.17 -2.18
CA LEU A 166 3.63 4.75 -2.60
C LEU A 166 4.02 3.43 -1.95
N THR A 167 3.72 3.25 -0.66
CA THR A 167 4.04 2.01 0.06
C THR A 167 3.20 0.85 -0.46
N SER A 168 1.90 1.07 -0.70
CA SER A 168 0.99 0.03 -1.17
C SER A 168 1.33 -0.41 -2.62
N VAL A 169 1.64 0.56 -3.48
CA VAL A 169 2.15 0.32 -4.84
C VAL A 169 3.51 -0.37 -4.80
N GLY A 170 4.41 0.08 -3.91
CA GLY A 170 5.70 -0.55 -3.68
C GLY A 170 5.56 -2.02 -3.29
N ASP A 171 4.76 -2.32 -2.27
CA ASP A 171 4.47 -3.69 -1.80
C ASP A 171 3.99 -4.59 -2.95
N TYR A 172 3.08 -4.08 -3.78
CA TYR A 172 2.59 -4.79 -4.96
C TYR A 172 3.71 -5.13 -5.95
N TYR A 173 4.52 -4.14 -6.36
CA TYR A 173 5.62 -4.38 -7.31
C TYR A 173 6.70 -5.29 -6.75
N PHE A 174 7.07 -5.15 -5.47
CA PHE A 174 8.03 -6.04 -4.83
C PHE A 174 7.57 -7.49 -4.79
N LEU A 175 6.26 -7.73 -4.61
CA LEU A 175 5.68 -9.08 -4.66
C LEU A 175 5.81 -9.69 -6.07
N ILE A 176 5.59 -8.89 -7.11
CA ILE A 176 5.78 -9.32 -8.51
C ILE A 176 7.25 -9.63 -8.80
N PHE A 177 8.17 -8.78 -8.35
CA PHE A 177 9.60 -8.98 -8.63
C PHE A 177 10.19 -10.17 -7.87
N THR A 178 9.61 -10.53 -6.71
CA THR A 178 10.10 -11.66 -5.89
C THR A 178 9.51 -13.01 -6.31
N SER A 179 8.31 -13.04 -6.88
CA SER A 179 7.65 -14.27 -7.36
C SER A 179 7.80 -14.45 -8.89
N ASN A 180 8.61 -15.43 -9.31
CA ASN A 180 8.75 -15.77 -10.72
C ASN A 180 7.43 -16.26 -11.34
N GLU A 181 6.62 -17.01 -10.59
CA GLU A 181 5.31 -17.48 -11.01
C GLU A 181 4.39 -16.30 -11.29
N LEU A 182 4.26 -15.38 -10.33
CA LEU A 182 3.40 -14.22 -10.49
C LEU A 182 3.87 -13.30 -11.63
N LYS A 183 5.18 -13.11 -11.76
CA LYS A 183 5.77 -12.35 -12.87
C LYS A 183 5.43 -12.95 -14.23
N ASN A 184 5.48 -14.28 -14.35
CA ASN A 184 5.15 -14.98 -15.59
C ASN A 184 3.65 -14.89 -15.91
N GLU A 185 2.79 -15.07 -14.92
CA GLU A 185 1.34 -14.92 -15.07
C GLU A 185 0.95 -13.51 -15.50
N MET A 186 1.52 -12.48 -14.88
CA MET A 186 1.29 -11.09 -15.30
C MET A 186 1.75 -10.85 -16.73
N LYS A 187 2.93 -11.36 -17.12
CA LYS A 187 3.41 -11.25 -18.50
C LYS A 187 2.44 -11.91 -19.49
N ASN A 188 1.83 -13.04 -19.13
CA ASN A 188 0.83 -13.73 -19.94
C ASN A 188 -0.45 -12.90 -20.08
N ILE A 189 -0.96 -12.32 -18.98
CA ILE A 189 -2.13 -11.44 -18.99
C ILE A 189 -1.89 -10.23 -19.91
N PHE A 190 -0.77 -9.53 -19.73
CA PHE A 190 -0.42 -8.38 -20.59
C PHE A 190 -0.25 -8.76 -22.06
N ARG A 191 0.33 -9.93 -22.35
CA ARG A 191 0.44 -10.46 -23.71
C ARG A 191 -0.94 -10.75 -24.32
N CYS A 192 -1.88 -11.27 -23.53
CA CYS A 192 -3.26 -11.50 -23.96
C CYS A 192 -4.00 -10.18 -24.22
N CYS A 193 -3.87 -9.20 -23.34
CA CYS A 193 -4.44 -7.86 -23.54
C CYS A 193 -3.94 -7.20 -24.83
N LYS A 194 -2.63 -7.30 -25.10
CA LYS A 194 -2.02 -6.76 -26.34
C LYS A 194 -2.55 -7.45 -27.61
N LYS A 195 -2.81 -8.75 -27.56
CA LYS A 195 -3.43 -9.50 -28.68
C LYS A 195 -4.90 -9.13 -28.89
N ARG A 196 -5.60 -8.74 -27.83
CA ARG A 196 -7.03 -8.36 -27.90
C ARG A 196 -7.23 -6.95 -28.46
N THR A 197 -6.31 -6.03 -28.18
CA THR A 197 -6.33 -4.67 -28.73
C THR A 197 -5.85 -4.58 -30.18
N SER A 198 -5.14 -5.59 -30.71
CA SER A 198 -4.60 -5.59 -32.07
C SER A 198 -5.58 -6.04 -33.17
N LYS A 199 -6.86 -6.29 -32.84
CA LYS A 199 -7.91 -6.68 -33.81
C LYS A 199 -9.18 -5.85 -33.63
N VAL A 200 -9.08 -4.54 -33.80
CA VAL A 200 -10.24 -3.73 -34.16
C VAL A 200 -9.84 -2.85 -35.35
N SER A 201 -9.74 -3.47 -36.53
CA SER A 201 -9.82 -2.72 -37.78
C SER A 201 -11.30 -2.33 -37.95
N VAL A 202 -11.69 -1.17 -37.42
CA VAL A 202 -12.98 -0.59 -37.76
C VAL A 202 -12.92 -0.30 -39.26
N LYS A 203 -13.55 -1.15 -40.08
CA LYS A 203 -13.84 -0.80 -41.47
C LYS A 203 -14.83 0.36 -41.39
N ILE A 204 -14.33 1.59 -41.48
CA ILE A 204 -15.16 2.76 -41.66
C ILE A 204 -15.81 2.59 -43.04
N VAL A 205 -17.06 2.13 -43.07
CA VAL A 205 -17.85 2.09 -44.29
C VAL A 205 -18.15 3.54 -44.65
N HIS A 206 -17.39 4.12 -45.57
CA HIS A 206 -17.75 5.39 -46.18
C HIS A 206 -19.06 5.21 -46.94
N ARG A 207 -20.14 5.72 -46.35
CA ARG A 207 -21.44 5.84 -47.02
C ARG A 207 -21.25 6.84 -48.16
N ARG A 208 -21.18 6.35 -49.41
CA ARG A 208 -21.19 7.21 -50.61
C ARG A 208 -22.41 8.10 -50.51
N GLN A 209 -22.20 9.41 -50.38
CA GLN A 209 -23.26 10.40 -50.51
C GLN A 209 -23.78 10.31 -51.96
N PHE A 210 -25.06 9.96 -52.07
CA PHE A 210 -25.77 9.94 -53.33
C PHE A 210 -26.08 11.40 -53.69
N ILE A 211 -25.34 11.99 -54.63
CA ILE A 211 -25.65 13.31 -55.18
C ILE A 211 -26.74 13.10 -56.24
N PRO A 212 -27.98 13.60 -56.03
CA PRO A 212 -29.01 13.51 -57.04
C PRO A 212 -28.68 14.42 -58.23
N LYS A 213 -28.65 13.85 -59.45
CA LYS A 213 -28.55 14.63 -60.69
C LYS A 213 -29.83 15.46 -60.85
N THR A 214 -29.70 16.77 -60.82
CA THR A 214 -30.75 17.71 -61.24
C THR A 214 -30.96 17.56 -62.75
N LYS A 215 -32.17 17.16 -63.16
CA LYS A 215 -32.66 17.25 -64.54
C LYS A 215 -32.89 18.74 -64.86
N ASN A 216 -32.16 19.27 -65.84
CA ASN A 216 -32.55 20.51 -66.50
C ASN A 216 -33.70 20.21 -67.46
N ILE A 217 -34.83 20.87 -67.24
CA ILE A 217 -35.93 20.98 -68.20
C ILE A 217 -35.73 22.34 -68.87
N GLY A 218 -35.48 22.31 -70.18
CA GLY A 218 -35.69 23.41 -71.11
C GLY A 218 -36.88 23.06 -71.99
#